data_AF-X0WA31-F1
#
_entry.id   AF-X0WA31-F1
#
_cell.length_a   1.000
_cell.length_b   1.000
_cell.length_c   1.000
_cell.angle_alpha   90.00
_cell.angle_beta   90.00
_cell.angle_gamma   90.00
#
_symmetry.space_group_name_H-M   'P 1'
#
loop_
_entity.id
_entity.type
_entity.pdbx_description
1 polymer ?
#
loop_
_entity_poly.entity_id
_entity_poly.type
_entity_poly.pdbx_seq_one_letter_code
_entity_poly.pdbx_strand_id
1 'polypeptide(L)'
;MTLQRDTILHIGFDDTDSLQGSCTTHLATIIIEEIDSQVTFLDYPRLIRNNPNIPWKTRGNGAIGFTIKIAEEEVDQVIVTIKRSIENYYQPDENTNPGLVVV
;
A
#
# COMPACT_ATOMS: atom_id res chain seq x y z
N MET A 1 -8.33 -12.60 31.02
CA MET A 1 -8.64 -12.85 29.60
C MET A 1 -8.88 -11.50 28.97
N THR A 2 -7.84 -10.89 28.42
CA THR A 2 -7.94 -9.57 27.79
C THR A 2 -8.74 -9.78 26.51
N LEU A 3 -9.84 -9.05 26.34
CA LEU A 3 -10.59 -9.06 25.08
C LEU A 3 -9.69 -8.40 24.04
N GLN A 4 -9.11 -9.19 23.14
CA GLN A 4 -8.39 -8.69 21.97
C GLN A 4 -9.40 -7.93 21.12
N ARG A 5 -9.14 -6.64 20.90
CA ARG A 5 -10.00 -5.78 20.10
C ARG A 5 -9.43 -5.75 18.69
N ASP A 6 -10.26 -6.13 17.73
CA ASP A 6 -9.91 -6.02 16.33
C ASP A 6 -10.42 -4.70 15.78
N THR A 7 -9.66 -4.11 14.87
CA THR A 7 -10.06 -2.97 14.05
C THR A 7 -9.95 -3.29 12.57
N ILE A 8 -10.62 -2.48 11.73
CA ILE A 8 -10.54 -2.57 10.28
C ILE A 8 -9.78 -1.36 9.79
N LEU A 9 -8.78 -1.59 8.92
CA LEU A 9 -8.00 -0.55 8.29
C LEU A 9 -8.15 -0.62 6.77
N HIS A 10 -8.39 0.53 6.14
CA HIS A 10 -8.30 0.72 4.71
C HIS A 10 -6.98 1.37 4.37
N ILE A 11 -6.13 0.66 3.63
CA ILE A 11 -4.82 1.15 3.20
C ILE A 11 -4.86 1.48 1.72
N GLY A 12 -4.27 2.61 1.34
CA GLY A 12 -4.09 2.99 -0.06
C GLY A 12 -2.73 3.64 -0.30
N PHE A 13 -2.12 3.34 -1.45
CA PHE A 13 -0.87 3.97 -1.86
C PHE A 13 -0.74 4.10 -3.39
N ASP A 14 0.06 5.06 -3.85
CA ASP A 14 0.27 5.41 -5.26
C ASP A 14 1.64 6.08 -5.47
N ASP A 15 2.02 6.28 -6.73
CA ASP A 15 3.19 7.05 -7.19
C ASP A 15 4.53 6.47 -6.74
N THR A 16 4.62 5.14 -6.69
CA THR A 16 5.83 4.37 -6.33
C THR A 16 6.56 3.79 -7.54
N ASP A 17 5.99 3.92 -8.74
CA ASP A 17 6.55 3.43 -10.00
C ASP A 17 7.61 4.39 -10.58
N SER A 18 8.62 3.83 -11.25
CA SER A 18 9.68 4.59 -11.92
C SER A 18 9.99 4.03 -13.31
N LEU A 19 10.55 4.87 -14.19
CA LEU A 19 11.07 4.43 -15.49
C LEU A 19 12.32 3.56 -15.36
N GLN A 20 13.02 3.65 -14.22
CA GLN A 20 14.23 2.88 -13.94
C GLN A 20 13.93 1.48 -13.37
N GLY A 21 12.67 1.23 -12.98
CA GLY A 21 12.23 0.00 -12.33
C GLY A 21 11.14 0.28 -11.28
N SER A 22 10.61 -0.77 -10.66
CA SER A 22 9.49 -0.71 -9.71
C SER A 22 8.12 -0.38 -10.33
N CYS A 23 7.06 -1.00 -9.80
CA CYS A 23 5.69 -0.67 -10.13
C CYS A 23 4.77 -0.85 -8.91
N THR A 24 3.73 -0.03 -8.82
CA THR A 24 2.82 0.04 -7.67
C THR A 24 2.19 -1.32 -7.34
N THR A 25 1.84 -2.13 -8.36
CA THR A 25 1.29 -3.47 -8.16
C THR A 25 2.31 -4.50 -7.67
N HIS A 26 3.57 -4.41 -8.12
CA HIS A 26 4.61 -5.30 -7.63
C HIS A 26 4.93 -5.00 -6.16
N LEU A 27 5.05 -3.72 -5.82
CA LEU A 27 5.22 -3.29 -4.43
C LEU A 27 4.04 -3.71 -3.54
N ALA A 28 2.81 -3.66 -4.08
CA ALA A 28 1.63 -4.19 -3.36
C ALA A 28 1.79 -5.67 -3.00
N THR A 29 2.32 -6.46 -3.92
CA THR A 29 2.52 -7.91 -3.70
C THR A 29 3.52 -8.13 -2.58
N ILE A 30 4.65 -7.41 -2.59
CA ILE A 30 5.66 -7.48 -1.53
C ILE A 30 5.07 -7.09 -0.17
N ILE A 31 4.34 -5.96 -0.11
CA ILE A 31 3.70 -5.49 1.13
C ILE A 31 2.73 -6.54 1.68
N ILE A 32 1.89 -7.11 0.81
CA ILE A 32 0.91 -8.13 1.19
C ILE A 32 1.63 -9.35 1.77
N GLU A 33 2.65 -9.87 1.09
CA GLU A 33 3.43 -11.02 1.56
C GLU A 33 4.11 -10.76 2.92
N GLU A 34 4.59 -9.54 3.17
CA GLU A 34 5.24 -9.18 4.44
C GLU A 34 4.27 -9.11 5.64
N ILE A 35 3.00 -8.75 5.40
CA ILE A 35 2.01 -8.56 6.49
C ILE A 35 0.98 -9.70 6.60
N ASP A 36 0.92 -10.62 5.62
CA ASP A 36 -0.11 -11.67 5.53
C ASP A 36 -0.24 -12.54 6.78
N SER A 37 0.88 -12.80 7.47
CA SER A 37 0.87 -13.59 8.72
C SER A 37 0.33 -12.84 9.95
N GLN A 38 0.18 -11.52 9.89
CA GLN A 38 -0.22 -10.65 11.01
C GLN A 38 -1.67 -10.15 10.88
N VAL A 39 -2.28 -10.29 9.70
CA VAL A 39 -3.56 -9.63 9.39
C VAL A 39 -4.52 -10.57 8.68
N THR A 40 -5.80 -10.23 8.68
CA THR A 40 -6.79 -10.87 7.80
C THR A 40 -7.21 -9.90 6.71
N PHE A 41 -6.90 -10.22 5.45
CA PHE A 41 -7.43 -9.46 4.31
C PHE A 41 -8.93 -9.71 4.16
N LEU A 42 -9.72 -8.64 4.03
CA LEU A 42 -11.18 -8.74 3.93
C LEU A 42 -11.66 -9.02 2.48
N ASP A 43 -10.82 -8.72 1.49
CA ASP A 43 -11.05 -8.96 0.07
C ASP A 43 -9.71 -8.86 -0.68
N TYR A 44 -9.74 -9.10 -1.98
CA TYR A 44 -8.61 -8.86 -2.88
C TYR A 44 -8.18 -7.38 -2.88
N PRO A 45 -6.88 -7.10 -3.11
CA PRO A 45 -6.41 -5.75 -3.34
C PRO A 45 -7.03 -5.17 -4.62
N ARG A 46 -7.35 -3.88 -4.57
CA ARG A 46 -7.99 -3.14 -5.67
C ARG A 46 -6.94 -2.35 -6.43
N LEU A 47 -6.85 -2.58 -7.73
CA LEU A 47 -6.14 -1.70 -8.66
C LEU A 47 -7.11 -0.64 -9.18
N ILE A 48 -6.91 0.60 -8.74
CA ILE A 48 -7.82 1.72 -9.01
C ILE A 48 -7.19 2.58 -10.10
N ARG A 49 -7.79 2.63 -11.29
CA ARG A 49 -7.37 3.54 -12.36
C ARG A 49 -8.01 4.91 -12.16
N ASN A 50 -7.17 5.93 -12.09
CA ASN A 50 -7.58 7.32 -12.00
C ASN A 50 -7.86 7.88 -13.40
N ASN A 51 -8.09 9.20 -13.50
CA ASN A 51 -8.34 9.85 -14.78
C ASN A 51 -7.14 9.67 -15.74
N PRO A 52 -7.32 9.00 -16.89
CA PRO A 52 -6.22 8.75 -17.84
C PRO A 52 -5.78 10.00 -18.60
N ASN A 53 -6.58 11.09 -18.56
CA ASN A 53 -6.31 12.31 -19.32
C ASN A 53 -5.39 13.30 -18.58
N ILE A 54 -4.80 12.92 -17.45
CA ILE A 54 -3.93 13.81 -16.66
C ILE A 54 -2.54 13.87 -17.32
N PRO A 55 -2.13 15.02 -17.88
CA PRO A 55 -0.98 15.08 -18.80
C PRO A 55 0.38 14.92 -18.12
N TRP A 56 0.50 15.23 -16.82
CA TRP A 56 1.72 15.02 -16.03
C TRP A 56 1.77 13.65 -15.35
N LYS A 57 0.67 12.86 -15.39
CA LYS A 57 0.70 11.49 -14.88
C LYS A 57 1.12 10.56 -15.99
N THR A 58 2.35 10.06 -15.87
CA THR A 58 2.87 9.03 -16.75
C THR A 58 2.44 7.65 -16.23
N ARG A 59 2.65 6.60 -17.04
CA ARG A 59 2.64 5.20 -16.56
C ARG A 59 1.30 4.65 -16.05
N GLY A 60 0.19 5.28 -16.43
CA GLY A 60 -1.14 4.69 -16.32
C GLY A 60 -2.01 5.19 -15.16
N ASN A 61 -1.48 6.06 -14.30
CA ASN A 61 -2.23 6.74 -13.24
C ASN A 61 -3.13 5.77 -12.43
N GLY A 62 -2.54 4.95 -11.59
CA GLY A 62 -3.28 3.95 -10.85
C GLY A 62 -2.73 3.70 -9.44
N ALA A 63 -3.63 3.71 -8.48
CA ALA A 63 -3.35 3.46 -7.08
C ALA A 63 -3.72 2.01 -6.69
N ILE A 64 -3.18 1.56 -5.57
CA ILE A 64 -3.57 0.31 -4.92
C ILE A 64 -4.32 0.64 -3.64
N GLY A 65 -5.37 -0.13 -3.35
CA GLY A 65 -5.99 -0.10 -2.04
C GLY A 65 -6.49 -1.47 -1.59
N PHE A 66 -6.28 -1.81 -0.32
CA PHE A 66 -6.72 -3.07 0.28
C PHE A 66 -7.25 -2.83 1.69
N THR A 67 -8.00 -3.80 2.22
CA THR A 67 -8.64 -3.68 3.55
C THR A 67 -8.24 -4.88 4.40
N ILE A 68 -7.79 -4.60 5.61
CA ILE A 68 -7.37 -5.62 6.57
C ILE A 68 -8.18 -5.49 7.85
N LYS A 69 -8.32 -6.62 8.54
CA LYS A 69 -8.71 -6.72 9.94
C LYS A 69 -7.48 -7.13 10.75
N ILE A 70 -7.22 -6.42 11.83
CA ILE A 70 -6.00 -6.56 12.64
C ILE A 70 -6.31 -6.29 14.12
N ALA A 71 -5.55 -6.90 15.02
CA ALA A 71 -5.58 -6.57 16.44
C ALA A 71 -5.12 -5.12 16.66
N GLU A 72 -5.84 -4.38 17.51
CA GLU A 72 -5.61 -2.95 17.77
C GLU A 72 -4.17 -2.68 18.24
N GLU A 73 -3.58 -3.59 19.01
CA GLU A 73 -2.19 -3.51 19.49
C GLU A 73 -1.10 -3.70 18.40
N GLU A 74 -1.44 -4.28 17.24
CA GLU A 74 -0.50 -4.55 16.14
C GLU A 74 -0.54 -3.48 15.03
N VAL A 75 -1.49 -2.55 15.10
CA VAL A 75 -1.73 -1.50 14.08
C VAL A 75 -0.46 -0.72 13.76
N ASP A 76 0.22 -0.18 14.78
CA ASP A 76 1.42 0.64 14.59
C ASP A 76 2.55 -0.15 13.90
N GLN A 77 2.72 -1.42 14.28
CA GLN A 77 3.77 -2.27 13.73
C GLN A 77 3.52 -2.60 12.26
N VAL A 78 2.27 -2.84 11.87
CA VAL A 78 1.91 -3.08 10.46
C VAL A 78 2.06 -1.81 9.63
N ILE A 79 1.66 -0.64 10.14
CA ILE A 79 1.87 0.64 9.45
C ILE A 79 3.36 0.92 9.24
N VAL A 80 4.19 0.69 10.25
CA VAL A 80 5.67 0.82 10.14
C VAL A 80 6.22 -0.14 9.10
N THR A 81 5.73 -1.37 9.07
CA THR A 81 6.14 -2.37 8.08
C THR A 81 5.82 -1.88 6.67
N ILE A 82 4.56 -1.50 6.39
CA ILE A 82 4.13 -0.99 5.09
C ILE A 82 4.97 0.22 4.65
N LYS A 83 5.16 1.19 5.55
CA LYS A 83 5.95 2.40 5.26
C LYS A 83 7.39 2.03 4.88
N ARG A 84 8.03 1.15 5.65
CA ARG A 84 9.38 0.67 5.38
C ARG A 84 9.47 -0.07 4.05
N SER A 85 8.49 -0.91 3.71
CA SER A 85 8.48 -1.59 2.41
C SER A 85 8.40 -0.57 1.27
N ILE A 86 7.55 0.46 1.39
CA ILE A 86 7.50 1.53 0.40
C ILE A 86 8.86 2.21 0.26
N GLU A 87 9.47 2.63 1.37
CA GLU A 87 10.78 3.32 1.39
C GLU A 87 11.92 2.46 0.79
N ASN A 88 11.88 1.14 0.97
CA ASN A 88 12.92 0.23 0.50
C ASN A 88 12.81 -0.14 -0.99
N TYR A 89 11.60 -0.16 -1.54
CA TYR A 89 11.32 -0.73 -2.86
C TYR A 89 10.83 0.29 -3.89
N TYR A 90 10.45 1.51 -3.49
CA TYR A 90 10.26 2.58 -4.46
C TYR A 90 11.61 2.99 -5.05
N GLN A 91 11.60 3.37 -6.32
CA GLN A 91 12.80 3.82 -7.02
C GLN A 91 12.72 5.35 -7.15
N PRO A 92 13.64 6.11 -6.52
CA PRO A 92 13.62 7.57 -6.62
C PRO A 92 13.74 8.05 -8.07
N ASP A 93 12.85 8.95 -8.46
CA ASP A 93 12.81 9.61 -9.77
C ASP A 93 12.24 11.03 -9.55
N GLU A 94 12.54 11.96 -10.46
CA GLU A 94 12.00 13.32 -10.42
C GLU A 94 10.46 13.35 -10.35
N ASN A 95 9.81 12.32 -10.89
CA ASN A 95 8.35 12.21 -10.95
C ASN A 95 7.78 11.06 -10.10
N THR A 96 8.47 10.66 -9.02
CA THR A 96 8.00 9.61 -8.11
C THR A 96 7.90 10.17 -6.70
N ASN A 97 6.66 10.35 -6.21
CA ASN A 97 6.32 10.96 -4.92
C ASN A 97 5.36 10.04 -4.14
N PRO A 98 5.88 8.96 -3.50
CA PRO A 98 5.05 7.97 -2.84
C PRO A 98 4.08 8.58 -1.82
N GLY A 99 2.80 8.21 -1.96
CA GLY A 99 1.76 8.55 -1.00
C GLY A 99 1.23 7.30 -0.30
N LEU A 100 1.03 7.36 1.02
CA LEU A 100 0.40 6.31 1.82
C LEU A 100 -0.73 6.92 2.66
N VAL A 101 -1.90 6.28 2.65
CA VAL A 101 -3.07 6.64 3.45
C VAL A 101 -3.56 5.40 4.19
N VAL A 102 -3.91 5.59 5.46
CA VAL A 102 -4.54 4.59 6.33
C VAL A 102 -5.78 5.23 6.95
N VAL A 103 -6.94 4.60 6.79
CA VAL A 103 -8.26 5.05 7.31
C VAL A 103 -8.90 3.96 8.14
#